data_AF-A0A9P7SVD9-F1
#
_entry.id   AF-A0A9P7SVD9-F1
#
_cell.length_a   1.000
_cell.length_b   1.000
_cell.length_c   1.000
_cell.angle_alpha   90.00
_cell.angle_beta   90.00
_cell.angle_gamma   90.00
#
_symmetry.space_group_name_H-M   'P 1'
#
loop_
_entity.id
_entity.type
_entity.pdbx_description
1 polymer ?
#
loop_
_entity_poly.entity_id
_entity_poly.type
_entity_poly.pdbx_seq_one_letter_code
_entity_poly.pdbx_strand_id
1 'polypeptide(L)'
;MVLDLNVFDARDLLIRGKESFPPGANATDTVIAGVHLNATALDTANYTFYPGNNTLSNGSDCYLAFTPYQPAFVHPNASFVNATSCYSSIYPIGPRGLAGIAISVPFALAIVLSLVCLAKHGALYLRSTRRFYPIGRRWQWYWGCFVSACALVSLYAGVDIERFYLQDLPIVLAVFFWYLLCVGTMAVVWEAVRHWGSWLERQYIDPNPFVYRDDDTRAKVEFWLPMWFYFWLWMVRPEWAA
;
A
#
# COMPACT_ATOMS: atom_id res chain seq x y z
N MET A 1 -23.46 -11.60 29.84
CA MET A 1 -22.40 -11.90 28.86
C MET A 1 -21.68 -10.60 28.61
N VAL A 2 -20.63 -10.34 29.39
CA VAL A 2 -19.82 -9.12 29.28
C VAL A 2 -18.74 -9.44 28.24
N LEU A 3 -18.73 -8.69 27.15
CA LEU A 3 -17.66 -8.74 26.16
C LEU A 3 -16.45 -8.00 26.76
N ASP A 4 -15.46 -8.75 27.22
CA ASP A 4 -14.13 -8.23 27.55
C ASP A 4 -13.44 -7.79 26.24
N LEU A 5 -13.65 -6.53 25.87
CA LEU A 5 -12.81 -5.81 24.91
C LEU A 5 -11.54 -5.32 25.62
N ASN A 6 -10.70 -6.26 26.06
CA ASN A 6 -9.32 -5.94 26.47
C ASN A 6 -8.44 -5.84 25.21
N VAL A 7 -8.71 -4.79 24.43
CA VAL A 7 -7.89 -4.40 23.28
C VAL A 7 -6.93 -3.33 23.79
N PHE A 8 -5.73 -3.79 24.20
CA PHE A 8 -4.58 -3.01 24.67
C PHE A 8 -4.75 -2.28 26.02
N ASP A 9 -4.21 -2.85 27.09
CA ASP A 9 -3.87 -2.06 28.29
C ASP A 9 -2.69 -1.14 27.92
N ALA A 10 -2.73 0.13 28.31
CA ALA A 10 -1.64 1.10 28.05
C ALA A 10 -0.30 0.66 28.67
N ARG A 11 -0.32 -0.35 29.53
CA ARG A 11 0.85 -1.04 30.08
C ARG A 11 1.56 -1.94 29.07
N ASP A 12 0.84 -2.50 28.09
CA ASP A 12 1.46 -3.20 26.95
C ASP A 12 2.12 -2.23 25.96
N LEU A 13 1.77 -0.93 26.03
CA LEU A 13 2.48 0.14 25.31
C LEU A 13 3.75 0.59 26.04
N LEU A 14 4.04 0.08 27.25
CA LEU A 14 5.33 0.27 27.91
C LEU A 14 6.39 -0.67 27.30
N ILE A 15 6.62 -0.54 25.99
CA ILE A 15 7.77 -1.12 25.24
C ILE A 15 9.09 -0.43 25.67
N ARG A 16 9.13 0.18 26.87
CA ARG A 16 10.26 0.99 27.35
C ARG A 16 10.63 0.71 28.80
N GLY A 17 10.22 -0.43 29.34
CA GLY A 17 11.02 -1.04 30.41
C GLY A 17 12.34 -1.46 29.78
N LYS A 18 13.45 -0.82 30.13
CA LYS A 18 14.79 -1.38 29.87
C LYS A 18 14.88 -2.65 30.70
N GLU A 19 14.32 -3.75 30.20
CA GLU A 19 14.52 -5.05 30.82
C GLU A 19 16.01 -5.36 30.69
N SER A 20 16.63 -5.56 31.85
CA SER A 20 18.02 -5.98 31.94
C SER A 20 18.19 -7.24 31.08
N PHE A 21 19.22 -7.26 30.24
CA PHE A 21 19.53 -8.45 29.45
C PHE A 21 19.57 -9.71 30.33
N PRO A 22 19.14 -10.87 29.81
CA PRO A 22 19.22 -12.11 30.55
C PRO A 22 20.68 -12.37 30.99
N PRO A 23 20.89 -12.76 32.27
CA PRO A 23 22.23 -12.94 32.81
C PRO A 23 22.96 -14.06 32.06
N GLY A 24 24.18 -13.79 31.60
CA GLY A 24 25.08 -14.77 31.02
C GLY A 24 26.04 -15.38 32.03
N ALA A 25 27.19 -15.86 31.54
CA ALA A 25 28.21 -16.48 32.40
C ALA A 25 28.93 -15.46 33.29
N ASN A 26 29.01 -14.20 32.86
CA ASN A 26 29.73 -13.11 33.52
C ASN A 26 28.93 -11.80 33.45
N ALA A 27 29.33 -10.78 34.23
CA ALA A 27 28.69 -9.45 34.22
C ALA A 27 28.79 -8.72 32.85
N THR A 28 29.72 -9.13 31.99
CA THR A 28 29.91 -8.57 30.63
C THR A 28 29.28 -9.42 29.53
N ASP A 29 28.58 -10.49 29.89
CA ASP A 29 28.07 -11.50 28.98
C ASP A 29 26.57 -11.70 29.21
N THR A 30 25.83 -11.84 28.12
CA THR A 30 24.39 -12.09 28.13
C THR A 30 24.06 -13.24 27.21
N VAL A 31 23.11 -14.08 27.62
CA VAL A 31 22.75 -15.27 26.85
C VAL A 31 21.39 -15.04 26.21
N ILE A 32 21.39 -14.88 24.88
CA ILE A 32 20.18 -14.69 24.09
C ILE A 32 20.05 -15.86 23.13
N ALA A 33 18.96 -16.62 23.27
CA ALA A 33 18.66 -17.82 22.47
C ALA A 33 19.84 -18.82 22.36
N GLY A 34 20.58 -18.97 23.47
CA GLY A 34 21.71 -19.91 23.59
C GLY A 34 23.03 -19.39 23.03
N VAL A 35 23.11 -18.12 22.61
CA VAL A 35 24.36 -17.47 22.17
C VAL A 35 24.81 -16.46 23.22
N HIS A 36 26.11 -16.50 23.51
CA HIS A 36 26.80 -15.55 24.38
C HIS A 36 27.12 -14.27 23.61
N LEU A 37 26.52 -13.15 24.04
CA LEU A 37 26.70 -11.83 23.45
C LEU A 37 27.35 -10.89 24.45
N ASN A 38 28.19 -9.98 23.96
CA ASN A 38 28.88 -9.03 24.82
C ASN A 38 27.89 -7.93 25.27
N ALA A 39 27.50 -7.98 26.55
CA ALA A 39 26.56 -7.05 27.17
C ALA A 39 27.07 -5.60 27.12
N THR A 40 28.37 -5.40 27.34
CA THR A 40 28.96 -4.05 27.35
C THR A 40 28.90 -3.38 25.99
N ALA A 41 29.08 -4.16 24.91
CA ALA A 41 28.95 -3.65 23.55
C ALA A 41 27.50 -3.29 23.22
N LEU A 42 26.54 -4.11 23.67
CA LEU A 42 25.11 -3.85 23.51
C LEU A 42 24.68 -2.59 24.26
N ASP A 43 25.14 -2.40 25.50
CA ASP A 43 24.86 -1.19 26.29
C ASP A 43 25.53 0.06 25.70
N THR A 44 26.76 -0.05 25.18
CA THR A 44 27.48 1.09 24.56
C THR A 44 26.73 1.61 23.34
N ALA A 45 26.08 0.72 22.61
CA ALA A 45 25.23 1.07 21.47
C ALA A 45 23.74 1.07 21.82
N ASN A 46 23.34 1.24 23.08
CA ASN A 46 21.94 1.41 23.49
C ASN A 46 20.95 0.36 22.95
N TYR A 47 21.39 -0.87 22.70
CA TYR A 47 20.49 -1.94 22.31
C TYR A 47 19.59 -2.32 23.50
N THR A 48 18.32 -2.53 23.22
CA THR A 48 17.34 -3.06 24.16
C THR A 48 16.87 -4.42 23.66
N PHE A 49 16.77 -5.38 24.58
CA PHE A 49 16.19 -6.68 24.29
C PHE A 49 14.69 -6.65 24.63
N TYR A 50 13.88 -7.15 23.71
CA TYR A 50 12.43 -7.24 23.84
C TYR A 50 12.00 -8.70 23.99
N PRO A 51 11.83 -9.21 25.23
CA PRO A 51 11.52 -10.62 25.45
C PRO A 51 10.14 -11.03 24.90
N GLY A 52 9.15 -10.12 24.86
CA GLY A 52 7.83 -10.43 24.30
C GLY A 52 7.87 -10.79 22.82
N ASN A 53 8.80 -10.21 22.06
CA ASN A 53 8.90 -10.36 20.61
C ASN A 53 10.23 -11.01 20.20
N ASN A 54 11.07 -11.43 21.15
CA ASN A 54 12.42 -11.95 20.91
C ASN A 54 13.20 -11.14 19.86
N THR A 55 13.25 -9.81 20.04
CA THR A 55 14.00 -8.90 19.16
C THR A 55 14.99 -8.05 19.95
N LEU A 56 15.98 -7.52 19.26
CA LEU A 56 16.98 -6.63 19.82
C LEU A 56 17.09 -5.38 18.94
N SER A 57 16.88 -4.20 19.52
CA SER A 57 16.79 -2.94 18.76
C SER A 57 17.47 -1.77 19.46
N ASN A 58 18.04 -0.86 18.67
CA ASN A 58 18.62 0.42 19.11
C ASN A 58 17.85 1.62 18.51
N GLY A 59 16.60 1.41 18.08
CA GLY A 59 15.78 2.43 17.42
C GLY A 59 16.14 2.68 15.94
N SER A 60 17.41 2.57 15.53
CA SER A 60 17.81 2.56 14.12
C SER A 60 17.83 1.15 13.52
N ASP A 61 18.47 0.22 14.23
CA ASP A 61 18.69 -1.14 13.78
C ASP A 61 17.92 -2.12 14.66
N CYS A 62 17.33 -3.13 14.03
CA CYS A 62 16.58 -4.18 14.70
C CYS A 62 17.00 -5.55 14.16
N TYR A 63 17.30 -6.47 15.08
CA TYR A 63 17.71 -7.85 14.80
C TYR A 63 16.83 -8.86 15.52
N LEU A 64 16.66 -10.04 14.91
CA LEU A 64 15.96 -11.17 15.52
C LEU A 64 16.86 -11.85 16.55
N ALA A 65 16.27 -12.32 17.65
CA ALA A 65 16.98 -12.87 18.80
C ALA A 65 16.46 -14.28 19.18
N PHE A 66 16.17 -15.11 18.17
CA PHE A 66 15.74 -16.50 18.34
C PHE A 66 16.35 -17.43 17.28
N THR A 67 16.40 -18.73 17.54
CA THR A 67 16.96 -19.72 16.62
C THR A 67 16.07 -19.89 15.39
N PRO A 68 16.61 -20.00 14.15
CA PRO A 68 18.03 -19.99 13.74
C PRO A 68 18.55 -18.59 13.32
N TYR A 69 17.79 -17.53 13.60
CA TYR A 69 17.96 -16.17 13.06
C TYR A 69 18.78 -15.24 13.96
N GLN A 70 19.12 -15.70 15.16
CA GLN A 70 19.91 -14.97 16.14
C GLN A 70 21.31 -14.61 15.63
N PRO A 71 21.87 -13.46 16.07
CA PRO A 71 23.24 -13.10 15.77
C PRO A 71 24.21 -14.14 16.33
N ALA A 72 25.27 -14.45 15.58
CA ALA A 72 26.32 -15.35 16.06
C ALA A 72 27.24 -14.65 17.06
N PHE A 73 27.60 -13.39 16.80
CA PHE A 73 28.50 -12.60 17.63
C PHE A 73 28.24 -11.10 17.49
N VAL A 74 28.59 -10.34 18.53
CA VAL A 74 28.61 -8.86 18.54
C VAL A 74 30.05 -8.40 18.63
N HIS A 75 30.47 -7.56 17.68
CA HIS A 75 31.77 -6.91 17.74
C HIS A 75 31.81 -5.82 18.82
N PRO A 76 33.01 -5.43 19.31
CA PRO A 76 33.15 -4.34 20.29
C PRO A 76 32.64 -2.97 19.79
N ASN A 77 32.54 -2.78 18.47
CA ASN A 77 31.92 -1.61 17.83
C ASN A 77 30.38 -1.72 17.74
N ALA A 78 29.78 -2.74 18.37
CA ALA A 78 28.37 -3.08 18.37
C ALA A 78 27.75 -3.45 17.01
N SER A 79 28.55 -3.88 16.03
CA SER A 79 28.03 -4.52 14.82
C SER A 79 27.82 -6.02 15.01
N PHE A 80 26.73 -6.55 14.44
CA PHE A 80 26.43 -7.98 14.51
C PHE A 80 27.06 -8.76 13.36
N VAL A 81 27.45 -10.00 13.63
CA VAL A 81 27.91 -10.98 12.63
C VAL A 81 26.83 -12.04 12.42
N ASN A 82 26.50 -12.31 11.16
CA ASN A 82 25.52 -13.31 10.76
C ASN A 82 24.18 -13.14 11.49
N ALA A 83 23.64 -11.92 11.45
CA ALA A 83 22.37 -11.58 12.06
C ALA A 83 21.33 -11.28 11.00
N THR A 84 20.09 -11.65 11.27
CA THR A 84 18.97 -11.26 10.41
C THR A 84 18.22 -10.07 10.99
N SER A 85 17.89 -9.11 10.14
CA SER A 85 17.08 -7.96 10.54
C SER A 85 15.65 -8.37 10.90
N CYS A 86 15.02 -7.62 11.81
CA CYS A 86 13.60 -7.77 12.14
C CYS A 86 12.67 -7.58 10.94
N TYR A 87 13.12 -6.84 9.93
CA TYR A 87 12.39 -6.56 8.70
C TYR A 87 12.72 -7.56 7.59
N SER A 88 13.28 -8.73 7.95
CA SER A 88 13.51 -9.80 6.99
C SER A 88 12.26 -10.66 6.82
N SER A 89 12.08 -11.16 5.60
CA SER A 89 10.99 -12.05 5.23
C SER A 89 11.30 -13.48 5.65
N ILE A 90 10.98 -13.84 6.90
CA ILE A 90 11.28 -15.16 7.48
C ILE A 90 10.12 -16.15 7.42
N TYR A 91 8.89 -15.66 7.35
CA TYR A 91 7.71 -16.53 7.36
C TYR A 91 7.40 -17.05 5.96
N PRO A 92 6.87 -18.28 5.85
CA PRO A 92 6.37 -18.80 4.58
C PRO A 92 5.16 -17.97 4.11
N ILE A 93 4.89 -18.02 2.81
CA ILE A 93 3.72 -17.35 2.23
C ILE A 93 2.47 -18.05 2.77
N GLY A 94 1.59 -17.29 3.41
CA GLY A 94 0.33 -17.76 3.93
C GLY A 94 -0.77 -17.79 2.87
N PRO A 95 -2.00 -18.15 3.28
CA PRO A 95 -3.13 -18.22 2.37
C PRO A 95 -3.53 -16.84 1.81
N ARG A 96 -3.31 -15.73 2.54
CA ARG A 96 -3.69 -14.41 2.04
C ARG A 96 -2.72 -13.93 0.96
N GLY A 97 -1.42 -14.18 1.12
CA GLY A 97 -0.40 -13.90 0.11
C GLY A 97 -0.62 -14.72 -1.16
N LEU A 98 -0.96 -16.01 -1.03
CA LEU A 98 -1.34 -16.84 -2.16
C LEU A 98 -2.58 -16.33 -2.89
N ALA A 99 -3.63 -15.95 -2.14
CA ALA A 99 -4.83 -15.36 -2.73
C ALA A 99 -4.53 -14.01 -3.40
N GLY A 100 -3.67 -13.18 -2.79
CA GLY A 100 -3.22 -11.91 -3.34
C GLY A 100 -2.53 -12.09 -4.69
N ILE A 101 -1.60 -13.05 -4.79
CA ILE A 101 -0.94 -13.40 -6.05
C ILE A 101 -1.96 -13.87 -7.08
N ALA A 102 -2.87 -14.78 -6.71
CA ALA A 102 -3.88 -15.30 -7.63
C ALA A 102 -4.80 -14.19 -8.19
N ILE A 103 -5.20 -13.24 -7.35
CA ILE A 103 -6.05 -12.10 -7.74
C ILE A 103 -5.23 -11.04 -8.50
N SER A 104 -3.92 -10.95 -8.31
CA SER A 104 -3.08 -10.00 -9.04
C SER A 104 -3.01 -10.32 -10.55
N VAL A 105 -3.02 -11.60 -10.93
CA VAL A 105 -2.93 -12.05 -12.32
C VAL A 105 -4.01 -11.43 -13.23
N PRO A 106 -5.33 -11.50 -12.90
CA PRO A 106 -6.34 -10.86 -13.72
C PRO A 106 -6.19 -9.33 -13.79
N PHE A 107 -5.67 -8.66 -12.76
CA PHE A 107 -5.38 -7.22 -12.84
C PHE A 107 -4.22 -6.91 -13.79
N ALA A 108 -3.19 -7.76 -13.85
CA ALA A 108 -2.13 -7.62 -14.85
C ALA A 108 -2.67 -7.80 -16.28
N LEU A 109 -3.54 -8.79 -16.50
CA LEU A 109 -4.22 -8.97 -17.78
C LEU A 109 -5.14 -7.79 -18.11
N ALA A 110 -5.83 -7.23 -17.11
CA ALA A 110 -6.70 -6.07 -17.29
C ALA A 110 -5.91 -4.83 -17.76
N ILE A 111 -4.65 -4.65 -17.35
CA ILE A 111 -3.78 -3.58 -17.88
C ILE A 111 -3.55 -3.79 -19.38
N VAL A 112 -3.15 -5.00 -19.80
CA VAL A 112 -2.87 -5.31 -21.21
C VAL A 112 -4.14 -5.09 -22.06
N LEU A 113 -5.28 -5.60 -21.60
CA LEU A 113 -6.56 -5.41 -22.28
C LEU A 113 -6.95 -3.92 -22.34
N SER A 114 -6.72 -3.16 -21.27
CA SER A 114 -6.98 -1.72 -21.24
C SER A 114 -6.12 -0.96 -22.24
N LEU A 115 -4.86 -1.35 -22.43
CA LEU A 115 -3.97 -0.75 -23.43
C LEU A 115 -4.40 -1.08 -24.87
N VAL A 116 -4.83 -2.31 -25.13
CA VAL A 116 -5.39 -2.70 -26.45
C VAL A 116 -6.66 -1.91 -26.74
N CYS A 117 -7.57 -1.80 -25.76
CA CYS A 117 -8.77 -0.98 -25.86
C CYS A 117 -8.42 0.50 -26.08
N LEU A 118 -7.44 1.04 -25.35
CA LEU A 118 -6.96 2.40 -25.53
C LEU A 118 -6.42 2.63 -26.94
N ALA A 119 -5.65 1.70 -27.50
CA ALA A 119 -5.14 1.80 -28.87
C ALA A 119 -6.28 1.81 -29.89
N LYS A 120 -7.27 0.91 -29.73
CA LYS A 120 -8.42 0.81 -30.64
C LYS A 120 -9.36 2.00 -30.54
N HIS A 121 -9.72 2.43 -29.33
CA HIS A 121 -10.62 3.56 -29.09
C HIS A 121 -9.92 4.91 -29.25
N GLY A 122 -8.60 4.95 -29.11
CA GLY A 122 -7.77 6.13 -29.31
C GLY A 122 -7.52 6.46 -30.78
N ALA A 123 -7.70 5.49 -31.69
CA ALA A 123 -7.59 5.72 -33.13
C ALA A 123 -8.71 6.65 -33.63
N LEU A 124 -8.31 7.70 -34.36
CA LEU A 124 -9.21 8.64 -35.01
C LEU A 124 -9.35 8.25 -36.49
N TYR A 125 -10.49 7.67 -36.85
CA TYR A 125 -10.82 7.36 -38.25
C TYR A 125 -11.59 8.49 -38.96
N LEU A 126 -12.07 9.48 -38.19
CA LEU A 126 -12.81 10.64 -38.66
C LEU A 126 -12.02 11.92 -38.32
N ARG A 127 -12.12 12.93 -39.18
CA ARG A 127 -11.44 14.22 -38.99
C ARG A 127 -11.89 14.84 -37.66
N SER A 128 -10.93 15.27 -36.84
CA SER A 128 -11.23 15.97 -35.58
C SER A 128 -11.99 17.26 -35.88
N THR A 129 -13.23 17.35 -35.40
CA THR A 129 -14.02 18.58 -35.38
C THR A 129 -13.88 19.25 -34.02
N ARG A 130 -14.00 20.58 -33.98
CA ARG A 130 -13.82 21.39 -32.76
C ARG A 130 -14.76 20.98 -31.61
N ARG A 131 -15.91 20.38 -31.95
CA ARG A 131 -16.96 19.93 -31.02
C ARG A 131 -16.64 18.61 -30.32
N PHE A 132 -15.89 17.70 -30.95
CA PHE A 132 -15.67 16.34 -30.42
C PHE A 132 -14.20 15.97 -30.37
N TYR A 133 -13.53 16.39 -29.30
CA TYR A 133 -12.15 15.97 -29.04
C TYR A 133 -12.12 14.54 -28.44
N PRO A 134 -11.23 13.64 -28.88
CA PRO A 134 -11.19 12.25 -28.40
C PRO A 134 -10.71 12.09 -26.94
N ILE A 135 -10.48 13.18 -26.20
CA ILE A 135 -9.90 13.16 -24.85
C ILE A 135 -10.78 12.37 -23.87
N GLY A 136 -12.10 12.59 -23.88
CA GLY A 136 -13.01 11.90 -22.96
C GLY A 136 -13.07 10.39 -23.18
N ARG A 137 -12.82 9.91 -24.41
CA ARG A 137 -12.83 8.47 -24.74
C ARG A 137 -11.58 7.74 -24.26
N ARG A 138 -10.44 8.44 -24.14
CA ARG A 138 -9.18 7.86 -23.68
C ARG A 138 -9.06 7.85 -22.16
N TRP A 139 -9.70 8.82 -21.50
CA TRP A 139 -9.56 9.05 -20.06
C TRP A 139 -10.03 7.86 -19.21
N GLN A 140 -11.16 7.21 -19.57
CA GLN A 140 -11.64 5.99 -18.90
C GLN A 140 -10.57 4.88 -18.88
N TRP A 141 -9.83 4.70 -19.98
CA TRP A 141 -8.80 3.66 -20.09
C TRP A 141 -7.52 4.01 -19.32
N TYR A 142 -7.16 5.30 -19.22
CA TYR A 142 -6.06 5.74 -18.36
C TYR A 142 -6.36 5.45 -16.89
N TRP A 143 -7.58 5.74 -16.44
CA TRP A 143 -8.01 5.38 -15.09
C TRP A 143 -8.08 3.86 -14.89
N GLY A 144 -8.50 3.09 -15.89
CA GLY A 144 -8.45 1.63 -15.86
C GLY A 144 -7.04 1.07 -15.65
N CYS A 145 -6.03 1.65 -16.31
CA CYS A 145 -4.63 1.30 -16.10
C CYS A 145 -4.15 1.69 -14.70
N PHE A 146 -4.51 2.90 -14.23
CA PHE A 146 -4.16 3.37 -12.90
C PHE A 146 -4.73 2.48 -11.79
N VAL A 147 -6.02 2.17 -11.84
CA VAL A 147 -6.70 1.29 -10.87
C VAL A 147 -6.06 -0.10 -10.85
N SER A 148 -5.81 -0.67 -12.03
CA SER A 148 -5.22 -1.99 -12.13
C SER A 148 -3.78 -2.02 -11.61
N ALA A 149 -3.00 -0.97 -11.85
CA ALA A 149 -1.66 -0.83 -11.29
C ALA A 149 -1.68 -0.69 -9.76
N CYS A 150 -2.59 0.12 -9.20
CA CYS A 150 -2.76 0.23 -7.76
C CYS A 150 -3.18 -1.11 -7.12
N ALA A 151 -4.08 -1.84 -7.78
CA ALA A 151 -4.50 -3.18 -7.35
C ALA A 151 -3.31 -4.15 -7.30
N LEU A 152 -2.48 -4.17 -8.35
CA LEU A 152 -1.28 -5.01 -8.40
C LEU A 152 -0.35 -4.72 -7.23
N VAL A 153 0.04 -3.46 -7.04
CA VAL A 153 0.99 -3.09 -5.97
C VAL A 153 0.42 -3.44 -4.59
N SER A 154 -0.87 -3.16 -4.35
CA SER A 154 -1.52 -3.49 -3.07
C SER A 154 -1.57 -5.00 -2.81
N LEU A 155 -1.94 -5.81 -3.82
CA LEU A 155 -2.03 -7.26 -3.70
C LEU A 155 -0.67 -7.92 -3.54
N TYR A 156 0.37 -7.44 -4.24
CA TYR A 156 1.74 -7.93 -4.08
C TYR A 156 2.34 -7.56 -2.73
N ALA A 157 2.13 -6.32 -2.26
CA ALA A 157 2.56 -5.90 -0.92
C ALA A 157 1.92 -6.77 0.18
N GLY A 158 0.72 -7.31 -0.06
CA GLY A 158 0.07 -8.28 0.82
C GLY A 158 0.86 -9.58 1.05
N VAL A 159 1.71 -9.99 0.11
CA VAL A 159 2.61 -11.14 0.27
C VAL A 159 3.68 -10.82 1.31
N ASP A 160 4.27 -9.63 1.24
CA ASP A 160 5.32 -9.20 2.16
C ASP A 160 4.77 -8.98 3.56
N ILE A 161 3.52 -8.50 3.71
CA ILE A 161 2.86 -8.41 5.02
C ILE A 161 2.84 -9.76 5.74
N GLU A 162 2.58 -10.88 5.05
CA GLU A 162 2.59 -12.20 5.70
C GLU A 162 4.00 -12.73 5.98
N ARG A 163 5.00 -12.34 5.18
CA ARG A 163 6.36 -12.89 5.29
C ARG A 163 7.23 -12.19 6.32
N PHE A 164 7.01 -10.90 6.54
CA PHE A 164 7.83 -10.09 7.45
C PHE A 164 7.54 -10.45 8.91
N TYR A 165 8.59 -10.52 9.73
CA TYR A 165 8.44 -10.76 11.17
C TYR A 165 7.81 -9.55 11.87
N LEU A 166 8.41 -8.37 11.66
CA LEU A 166 7.84 -7.09 12.06
C LEU A 166 7.33 -6.33 10.83
N GLN A 167 6.14 -5.75 10.96
CA GLN A 167 5.54 -4.92 9.90
C GLN A 167 6.30 -3.60 9.77
N ASP A 168 6.49 -3.16 8.53
CA ASP A 168 7.18 -1.91 8.19
C ASP A 168 6.59 -1.31 6.89
N LEU A 169 7.40 -1.08 5.85
CA LEU A 169 6.96 -0.52 4.58
C LEU A 169 5.80 -1.29 3.89
N PRO A 170 5.74 -2.64 3.87
CA PRO A 170 4.73 -3.36 3.10
C PRO A 170 3.27 -3.04 3.47
N ILE A 171 2.97 -2.89 4.76
CA ILE A 171 1.61 -2.57 5.21
C ILE A 171 1.20 -1.16 4.79
N VAL A 172 2.13 -0.20 4.84
CA VAL A 172 1.90 1.17 4.40
C VAL A 172 1.60 1.20 2.91
N LEU A 173 2.40 0.49 2.10
CA LEU A 173 2.15 0.37 0.65
C LEU A 173 0.79 -0.28 0.36
N ALA A 174 0.47 -1.39 1.02
CA ALA A 174 -0.78 -2.09 0.77
C ALA A 174 -2.00 -1.19 1.02
N VAL A 175 -2.04 -0.49 2.15
CA VAL A 175 -3.15 0.41 2.53
C VAL A 175 -3.19 1.65 1.65
N PHE A 176 -2.05 2.26 1.36
CA PHE A 176 -1.97 3.45 0.51
C PHE A 176 -2.49 3.17 -0.90
N PHE A 177 -2.02 2.09 -1.53
CA PHE A 177 -2.48 1.72 -2.88
C PHE A 177 -3.91 1.17 -2.89
N TRP A 178 -4.36 0.53 -1.82
CA TRP A 178 -5.76 0.15 -1.65
C TRP A 178 -6.68 1.38 -1.63
N TYR A 179 -6.28 2.43 -0.91
CA TYR A 179 -7.01 3.68 -0.88
C TYR A 179 -7.07 4.34 -2.27
N LEU A 180 -5.93 4.41 -2.97
CA LEU A 180 -5.87 4.94 -4.34
C LEU A 180 -6.71 4.12 -5.32
N LEU A 181 -6.78 2.79 -5.14
CA LEU A 181 -7.68 1.93 -5.91
C LEU A 181 -9.13 2.34 -5.72
N CYS A 182 -9.60 2.52 -4.47
CA CYS A 182 -10.98 2.92 -4.18
C CYS A 182 -11.34 4.28 -4.80
N VAL A 183 -10.43 5.25 -4.76
CA VAL A 183 -10.65 6.55 -5.39
C VAL A 183 -10.61 6.43 -6.93
N GLY A 184 -9.68 5.64 -7.45
CA GLY A 184 -9.53 5.40 -8.88
C GLY A 184 -10.73 4.67 -9.47
N THR A 185 -11.33 3.70 -8.78
CA THR A 185 -12.53 2.99 -9.27
C THR A 185 -13.71 3.93 -9.39
N MET A 186 -13.89 4.86 -8.44
CA MET A 186 -14.89 5.91 -8.55
C MET A 186 -14.65 6.80 -9.78
N ALA A 187 -13.38 7.17 -10.04
CA ALA A 187 -13.02 7.95 -11.23
C ALA A 187 -13.30 7.18 -12.53
N VAL A 188 -13.04 5.86 -12.59
CA VAL A 188 -13.40 5.02 -13.75
C VAL A 188 -14.90 5.04 -14.01
N VAL A 189 -15.72 4.81 -12.97
CA VAL A 189 -17.19 4.82 -13.09
C VAL A 189 -17.67 6.18 -13.56
N TRP A 190 -17.13 7.24 -12.98
CA TRP A 190 -17.47 8.60 -13.36
C TRP A 190 -17.19 8.88 -14.85
N GLU A 191 -16.00 8.55 -15.32
CA GLU A 191 -15.62 8.77 -16.72
C GLU A 191 -16.40 7.86 -17.68
N ALA A 192 -16.78 6.66 -17.26
CA ALA A 192 -17.69 5.81 -18.03
C ALA A 192 -19.07 6.47 -18.20
N VAL A 193 -19.64 7.07 -17.13
CA VAL A 193 -20.92 7.79 -17.19
C VAL A 193 -20.81 9.03 -18.09
N ARG A 194 -19.73 9.80 -17.99
CA ARG A 194 -19.49 10.94 -18.90
C ARG A 194 -19.34 10.52 -20.36
N HIS A 195 -18.62 9.43 -20.60
CA HIS A 195 -18.46 8.90 -21.94
C HIS A 195 -19.82 8.48 -22.53
N TRP A 196 -20.67 7.84 -21.74
CA TRP A 196 -22.04 7.49 -22.11
C TRP A 196 -22.89 8.71 -22.45
N GLY A 197 -22.83 9.77 -21.64
CA GLY A 197 -23.52 11.03 -21.90
C GLY A 197 -23.12 11.67 -23.23
N SER A 198 -21.81 11.71 -23.52
CA SER A 198 -21.30 12.21 -24.81
C SER A 198 -21.71 11.32 -25.99
N TRP A 199 -21.81 10.01 -25.78
CA TRP A 199 -22.29 9.09 -26.82
C TRP A 199 -23.77 9.31 -27.15
N LEU A 200 -24.63 9.48 -26.14
CA LEU A 200 -26.04 9.82 -26.35
C LEU A 200 -26.21 11.15 -27.09
N GLU A 201 -25.42 12.16 -26.74
CA GLU A 201 -25.46 13.46 -27.42
C GLU A 201 -25.17 13.35 -28.92
N ARG A 202 -24.23 12.48 -29.33
CA ARG A 202 -23.95 12.23 -30.75
C ARG A 202 -25.15 11.64 -31.49
N GLN A 203 -25.94 10.77 -30.85
CA GLN A 203 -27.12 10.19 -31.48
C GLN A 203 -28.14 11.26 -31.90
N TYR A 204 -28.21 12.39 -31.18
CA TYR A 204 -29.11 13.49 -31.49
C TYR A 204 -28.50 14.51 -32.46
N ILE A 205 -27.18 14.69 -32.45
CA ILE A 205 -26.48 15.68 -33.28
C ILE A 205 -26.15 15.14 -34.67
N ASP A 206 -25.79 13.86 -34.80
CA ASP A 206 -25.44 13.26 -36.09
C ASP A 206 -26.58 13.38 -37.13
N PRO A 207 -27.88 13.25 -36.76
CA PRO A 207 -29.01 13.50 -37.67
C PRO A 207 -29.27 15.00 -37.94
N ASN A 208 -29.06 15.88 -36.96
CA ASN A 208 -29.27 17.31 -37.11
C ASN A 208 -28.27 18.13 -36.26
N PRO A 209 -27.23 18.71 -36.89
CA PRO A 209 -26.16 19.42 -36.19
C PRO A 209 -26.61 20.66 -35.41
N PHE A 210 -27.78 21.22 -35.72
CA PHE A 210 -28.27 22.48 -35.18
C PHE A 210 -29.21 22.32 -33.97
N VAL A 211 -29.46 21.09 -33.50
CA VAL A 211 -30.34 20.83 -32.35
C VAL A 211 -29.79 21.41 -31.04
N TYR A 212 -28.46 21.38 -30.87
CA TYR A 212 -27.78 21.84 -29.67
C TYR A 212 -26.72 22.89 -30.01
N ARG A 213 -26.58 23.90 -29.13
CA ARG A 213 -25.47 24.88 -29.17
C ARG A 213 -24.12 24.16 -29.15
N ASP A 214 -23.16 24.68 -29.91
CA ASP A 214 -21.77 24.20 -29.98
C ASP A 214 -20.91 24.59 -28.75
N ASP A 215 -21.54 25.03 -27.66
CA ASP A 215 -20.80 25.54 -26.49
C ASP A 215 -20.32 24.42 -25.56
N ASP A 216 -19.05 24.50 -25.20
CA ASP A 216 -18.33 23.53 -24.37
C ASP A 216 -18.54 23.74 -22.85
N THR A 217 -19.53 24.54 -22.44
CA THR A 217 -19.76 24.90 -21.03
C THR A 217 -20.22 23.70 -20.21
N ARG A 218 -21.11 22.87 -20.77
CA ARG A 218 -21.60 21.65 -20.14
C ARG A 218 -20.48 20.65 -19.88
N ALA A 219 -19.63 20.38 -20.87
CA ALA A 219 -18.53 19.43 -20.75
C ALA A 219 -17.51 19.85 -19.69
N LYS A 220 -17.29 21.16 -19.51
CA LYS A 220 -16.44 21.70 -18.42
C LYS A 220 -17.07 21.48 -17.05
N VAL A 221 -18.37 21.72 -16.88
CA VAL A 221 -19.06 21.44 -15.61
C VAL A 221 -19.01 19.95 -15.28
N GLU A 222 -19.34 19.09 -16.25
CA GLU A 222 -19.26 17.63 -16.07
C GLU A 222 -17.83 17.14 -15.76
N PHE A 223 -16.79 17.83 -16.25
CA PHE A 223 -15.40 17.52 -15.92
C PHE A 223 -15.00 17.96 -14.50
N TRP A 224 -15.38 19.16 -14.07
CA TRP A 224 -14.90 19.77 -12.81
C TRP A 224 -15.69 19.38 -11.56
N LEU A 225 -17.01 19.22 -11.68
CA LEU A 225 -17.93 18.90 -10.59
C LEU A 225 -17.55 17.64 -9.75
N PRO A 226 -17.03 16.55 -10.32
CA PRO A 226 -16.64 15.35 -9.59
C PRO A 226 -15.30 15.54 -8.90
N MET A 227 -14.32 16.16 -9.57
CA MET A 227 -13.05 16.49 -8.92
C MET A 227 -13.29 17.40 -7.73
N TRP A 228 -14.20 18.37 -7.84
CA TRP A 228 -14.62 19.21 -6.73
C TRP A 228 -15.29 18.37 -5.62
N PHE A 229 -16.27 17.53 -5.95
CA PHE A 229 -16.96 16.67 -4.97
C PHE A 229 -16.00 15.70 -4.25
N TYR A 230 -15.13 15.01 -4.98
CA TYR A 230 -14.16 14.07 -4.41
C TYR A 230 -13.04 14.77 -3.64
N PHE A 231 -12.61 15.96 -4.07
CA PHE A 231 -11.67 16.79 -3.32
C PHE A 231 -12.25 17.17 -1.95
N TRP A 232 -13.52 17.58 -1.89
CA TRP A 232 -14.17 17.86 -0.61
C TRP A 232 -14.41 16.60 0.21
N LEU A 233 -14.79 15.47 -0.41
CA LEU A 233 -14.91 14.19 0.30
C LEU A 233 -13.57 13.72 0.90
N TRP A 234 -12.46 14.06 0.24
CA TRP A 234 -11.11 13.83 0.75
C TRP A 234 -10.76 14.76 1.92
N MET A 235 -11.06 16.07 1.80
CA MET A 235 -10.78 17.09 2.83
C MET A 235 -11.68 17.00 4.07
N VAL A 236 -12.95 16.60 3.92
CA VAL A 236 -13.99 16.74 4.95
C VAL A 236 -14.03 15.55 5.91
N ARG A 237 -13.28 14.47 5.69
CA ARG A 237 -13.33 13.29 6.57
C ARG A 237 -12.47 13.52 7.83
N PRO A 238 -13.04 13.86 9.01
CA PRO A 238 -12.28 14.30 10.19
C PRO A 238 -11.75 13.14 11.04
N GLU A 239 -12.17 11.91 10.74
CA GLU A 239 -11.95 10.72 11.57
C GLU A 239 -10.57 10.06 11.42
N TRP A 240 -9.61 10.75 10.78
CA TRP A 240 -8.21 10.31 10.65
C TRP A 240 -7.21 11.27 11.34
N ALA A 241 -7.70 12.23 12.12
CA ALA A 241 -6.89 13.20 12.88
C ALA A 241 -6.86 12.93 14.40
N ALA A 242 -7.22 11.71 14.85
CA ALA A 242 -7.14 11.27 16.24
C ALA A 242 -6.32 9.99 16.36
#